data_AF-A0A2J7QRE9-F1
#
_entry.id   AF-A0A2J7QRE9-F1
#
_cell.length_a   1.000
_cell.length_b   1.000
_cell.length_c   1.000
_cell.angle_alpha   90.00
_cell.angle_beta   90.00
_cell.angle_gamma   90.00
#
_symmetry.space_group_name_H-M   'P 1'
#
loop_
_entity.id
_entity.type
_entity.pdbx_description
1 polymer ?
#
loop_
_entity_poly.entity_id
_entity_poly.type
_entity_poly.pdbx_seq_one_letter_code
_entity_poly.pdbx_strand_id
1 'polypeptide(L)' 'MNITRAFAENEDVRKLLYGGKSKNWADLLKEVMGINDLDSGPLMYFQKLESYLAKLEQLNPVKTSRHVPDLPVHHQQAL' A
#
# COMPACT_ATOMS: atom_id res chain seq x y z
N MET A 1 -9.26 24.10 -4.91
CA MET A 1 -9.98 22.95 -5.50
C MET A 1 -10.56 22.11 -4.37
N ASN A 2 -11.87 21.91 -4.31
CA ASN A 2 -12.50 21.09 -3.27
C ASN A 2 -12.52 19.64 -3.76
N ILE A 3 -11.73 18.78 -3.12
CA ILE A 3 -11.46 17.42 -3.55
C ILE A 3 -12.75 16.58 -3.59
N THR A 4 -13.68 16.84 -2.67
CA THR A 4 -14.98 16.16 -2.61
C THR A 4 -15.84 16.39 -3.85
N ARG A 5 -15.77 17.62 -4.42
CA ARG A 5 -16.47 17.96 -5.66
C ARG A 5 -15.82 17.28 -6.86
N ALA A 6 -14.48 17.29 -6.91
CA ALA A 6 -13.71 16.65 -7.97
C ALA A 6 -13.97 15.15 -8.04
N PHE A 7 -14.11 14.45 -6.91
CA PHE A 7 -14.46 13.03 -6.89
C PHE A 7 -15.89 12.74 -7.35
N ALA A 8 -16.86 13.58 -7.00
CA ALA A 8 -18.26 13.37 -7.38
C ALA A 8 -18.52 13.59 -8.88
N GLU A 9 -17.71 14.45 -9.50
CA GLU A 9 -17.77 14.80 -10.92
C GLU A 9 -16.85 13.91 -11.78
N ASN A 10 -15.98 13.09 -11.19
CA ASN A 10 -15.06 12.22 -11.92
C ASN A 10 -15.77 10.96 -12.45
N GLU A 11 -15.83 10.84 -13.78
CA GLU A 11 -16.52 9.74 -14.47
C GLU A 11 -15.89 8.36 -14.19
N ASP A 12 -14.57 8.30 -14.07
CA ASP A 12 -13.82 7.07 -13.85
C ASP A 12 -14.04 6.51 -12.44
N VAL A 13 -14.09 7.40 -11.45
CA VAL A 13 -14.45 7.06 -10.07
C VAL A 13 -15.89 6.55 -10.01
N ARG A 14 -16.82 7.18 -10.75
CA ARG A 14 -18.20 6.70 -10.84
C ARG A 14 -18.27 5.31 -11.47
N LYS A 15 -17.53 5.07 -12.57
CA LYS A 15 -17.47 3.75 -13.24
C LYS A 15 -16.96 2.65 -12.29
N LEU A 16 -15.90 2.92 -11.53
CA LEU A 16 -15.40 1.99 -10.50
C LEU A 16 -16.49 1.65 -9.48
N LEU A 17 -17.17 2.67 -8.95
CA LEU A 17 -18.19 2.49 -7.91
C LEU A 17 -19.44 1.76 -8.43
N TYR A 18 -19.89 2.06 -9.65
CA TYR A 18 -21.03 1.36 -10.28
C TYR A 18 -20.69 -0.09 -10.66
N GLY A 19 -19.42 -0.40 -10.95
CA GLY A 19 -18.98 -1.77 -11.22
C GLY A 19 -19.17 -2.72 -10.02
N GLY A 20 -19.14 -2.19 -8.80
CA GLY A 20 -19.48 -2.92 -7.58
C GLY A 20 -18.86 -4.32 -7.51
N LYS A 21 -19.69 -5.34 -7.26
CA LYS A 21 -19.29 -6.75 -7.28
C LYS A 21 -19.62 -7.47 -8.60
N SER A 22 -20.23 -6.78 -9.56
CA SER A 22 -20.73 -7.41 -10.80
C SER A 22 -19.66 -7.55 -11.88
N LYS A 23 -18.57 -6.76 -11.81
CA LYS A 23 -17.41 -6.85 -12.69
C LYS A 23 -16.18 -7.35 -11.92
N ASN A 24 -15.26 -8.03 -12.60
CA ASN A 24 -13.98 -8.42 -12.03
C ASN A 24 -13.15 -7.17 -11.74
N TRP A 25 -12.52 -7.13 -10.57
CA TRP A 25 -11.68 -6.03 -10.12
C TRP A 25 -10.54 -5.70 -11.09
N ALA A 26 -9.86 -6.71 -11.65
CA ALA A 26 -8.75 -6.48 -12.57
C ALA A 26 -9.23 -5.82 -13.88
N ASP A 27 -10.39 -6.22 -14.39
CA ASP A 27 -10.98 -5.62 -15.59
C ASP A 27 -11.39 -4.17 -15.35
N LEU A 28 -11.96 -3.89 -14.17
CA LEU A 28 -12.32 -2.53 -13.75
C LEU A 28 -11.09 -1.62 -13.62
N LEU A 29 -10.01 -2.11 -13.00
CA LEU A 29 -8.76 -1.36 -12.90
C LEU A 29 -8.13 -1.09 -14.27
N LYS A 30 -8.21 -2.06 -15.19
CA LYS A 30 -7.72 -1.90 -16.54
C LYS A 30 -8.52 -0.86 -17.32
N GLU A 31 -9.85 -0.92 -17.19
CA GLU A 31 -10.78 0.00 -17.86
C GLU A 31 -10.54 1.45 -17.41
N VAL A 32 -10.26 1.67 -16.12
CA VAL A 32 -10.21 3.01 -15.51
C VAL A 32 -8.79 3.56 -15.40
N MET A 33 -7.81 2.72 -15.05
CA MET A 33 -6.43 3.15 -14.80
C MET A 33 -5.44 2.55 -15.80
N GLY A 34 -5.88 1.68 -16.72
CA GLY A 34 -4.99 1.01 -17.66
C GLY A 34 -4.08 -0.05 -17.02
N ILE A 35 -4.26 -0.35 -15.73
CA ILE A 35 -3.43 -1.31 -14.98
C ILE A 35 -4.19 -2.63 -14.81
N ASN A 36 -3.50 -3.76 -15.02
CA ASN A 36 -4.10 -5.09 -14.87
C ASN A 36 -3.89 -5.68 -13.46
N ASP A 37 -3.06 -5.04 -12.64
CA ASP A 37 -2.70 -5.49 -11.30
C ASP A 37 -2.43 -4.27 -10.40
N LEU A 38 -2.34 -4.49 -9.09
CA LEU A 38 -2.07 -3.48 -8.09
C LEU A 38 -0.66 -2.91 -8.28
N ASP A 39 -0.57 -1.67 -8.77
CA ASP A 39 0.70 -0.95 -8.91
C ASP A 39 1.05 -0.18 -7.63
N SER A 40 2.32 -0.26 -7.22
CA SER A 40 2.87 0.53 -6.10
C SER A 40 3.32 1.93 -6.53
N GLY A 41 3.33 2.24 -7.83
CA GLY A 41 3.66 3.55 -8.39
C GLY A 41 2.99 4.74 -7.67
N PRO A 42 1.68 4.71 -7.35
CA PRO A 42 1.04 5.77 -6.58
C PRO A 42 1.63 6.00 -5.18
N LEU A 43 2.26 5.00 -4.57
CA LEU A 43 2.95 5.15 -3.27
C LEU A 43 4.20 6.04 -3.37
N MET A 44 4.73 6.27 -4.58
CA MET A 44 5.79 7.26 -4.82
C MET A 44 5.37 8.68 -4.40
N TYR A 45 4.07 8.93 -4.16
CA TYR A 45 3.61 10.13 -3.46
C TYR A 45 4.42 10.42 -2.17
N PHE A 46 4.87 9.38 -1.47
CA PHE A 46 5.63 9.50 -0.22
C PHE A 46 7.14 9.72 -0.42
N GLN A 47 7.66 9.79 -1.66
CA GLN A 47 9.09 9.97 -1.94
C GLN A 47 9.75 11.11 -1.18
N LYS A 48 9.04 12.24 -1.02
CA LYS A 48 9.57 13.40 -0.30
C LYS A 48 9.74 13.09 1.20
N LEU A 49 8.81 12.33 1.77
CA LEU A 49 8.89 11.87 3.15
C LEU A 49 10.02 10.84 3.31
N GLU A 50 10.12 9.87 2.40
CA GLU A 50 11.23 8.90 2.39
C GLU A 50 12.59 9.59 2.33
N SER A 51 12.73 10.58 1.44
CA SER A 51 13.96 11.38 1.33
C SER A 51 14.29 12.16 2.60
N TYR A 52 13.26 12.65 3.30
CA TYR A 52 13.45 13.34 4.57
C TYR A 52 13.88 12.38 5.69
N LEU A 53 13.23 11.22 5.78
CA LEU A 53 13.56 10.18 6.76
C LEU A 53 14.98 9.63 6.56
N ALA A 54 15.39 9.40 5.31
CA ALA A 54 16.75 8.96 4.99
C ALA A 54 17.82 9.97 5.44
N LYS A 55 17.54 11.28 5.33
CA LYS A 55 18.45 12.32 5.87
C LYS A 55 18.51 12.29 7.39
N LEU A 56 17.40 12.02 8.07
CA LEU A 56 17.38 11.91 9.53
C LEU A 56 18.11 10.68 10.04
N GLU A 57 17.98 9.54 9.36
CA GLU A 57 18.67 8.30 9.73
C GLU A 57 20.20 8.44 9.65
N GLN A 58 20.71 9.20 8.68
CA GLN A 58 22.14 9.54 8.59
C GLN A 58 22.63 10.35 9.80
N LEU A 59 21.75 11.14 10.42
CA LEU A 59 22.06 11.94 11.61
C LEU A 59 21.85 11.16 12.91
N ASN A 60 20.91 10.22 12.94
CA ASN A 60 20.58 9.36 14.08
C ASN A 60 20.20 7.95 13.59
N PRO A 61 21.14 6.99 13.55
CA PRO A 61 20.85 5.66 13.04
C PRO A 61 19.83 4.96 13.93
N VAL A 62 18.67 4.62 13.36
CA VAL A 62 17.65 3.84 14.05
C VAL A 62 18.17 2.42 14.22
N LYS A 63 18.52 2.02 15.44
CA LYS A 63 18.82 0.62 15.74
C LYS A 63 17.51 -0.17 15.63
N THR A 64 17.33 -0.93 14.56
CA THR A 64 16.24 -1.90 14.49
C THR A 64 16.49 -2.96 15.56
N SER A 65 15.83 -2.85 16.72
CA SER A 65 15.84 -3.90 17.73
C SER A 65 15.02 -5.07 17.19
N ARG A 66 15.66 -5.94 16.41
CA ARG A 66 15.13 -7.28 16.14
C ARG A 66 15.32 -8.12 17.41
N HIS A 67 14.55 -7.81 18.46
CA HIS A 67 14.35 -8.75 19.53
C HIS A 67 13.34 -9.78 19.03
N VAL A 68 13.85 -10.86 18.43
CA VAL A 68 13.09 -12.10 18.30
C VAL A 68 13.11 -12.71 19.71
N PRO A 69 11.97 -12.86 20.40
CA PRO A 69 11.96 -13.63 21.64
C PRO A 69 12.35 -15.06 21.27
N ASP A 70 13.36 -15.62 21.93
CA ASP A 70 13.67 -17.04 21.81
C ASP A 70 12.43 -17.84 22.22
N LEU A 71 11.72 -18.40 21.24
CA LEU A 71 10.67 -19.38 21.50
C LEU A 71 11.35 -20.63 22.07
N PRO A 72 10.98 -21.11 23.27
CA PRO A 72 11.54 -22.33 23.79
C PRO A 72 11.18 -23.47 22.85
N VAL A 73 12.20 -24.09 22.25
CA VAL A 73 12.06 -25.33 21.49
C VAL A 73 11.60 -26.39 22.47
N HIS A 74 10.29 -26.69 22.50
CA HIS A 74 9.81 -27.90 23.14
C HIS A 74 10.37 -29.08 22.34
N HIS A 75 11.49 -29.64 22.81
CA HIS A 75 11.88 -30.98 22.43
C HIS A 75 10.74 -31.91 22.84
N GLN A 76 9.92 -32.31 21.86
CA GLN A 76 9.15 -33.54 21.97
C GLN A 76 10.18 -34.67 22.11
N GLN A 77 10.44 -35.08 23.35
CA GLN A 77 11.04 -36.38 23.61
C GLN A 77 9.95 -37.41 23.29
N ALA A 78 10.05 -37.99 22.10
CA ALA A 78 9.43 -39.26 21.82
C ALA A 78 10.06 -40.30 22.74
N LEU A 79 9.27 -40.86 23.65
CA LEU A 79 9.30 -42.26 24.11
C LEU A 79 7.94 -42.57 24.74
#